data_AF-A0A928RYG3-F1
#
_entry.id   AF-A0A928RYG3-F1
#
_cell.length_a   1.000
_cell.length_b   1.000
_cell.length_c   1.000
_cell.angle_alpha   90.00
_cell.angle_beta   90.00
_cell.angle_gamma   90.00
#
_symmetry.space_group_name_H-M   'P 1'
#
loop_
_entity.id
_entity.type
_entity.pdbx_description
1 polymer ?
#
loop_
_entity_poly.entity_id
_entity_poly.type
_entity_poly.pdbx_seq_one_letter_code
_entity_poly.pdbx_strand_id
1 'polypeptide(L)'
;MLTRVLNKGIARRKGRAFSSVICMLTLSALLFQGCAKGPAPEPPYHKVLDRWSGGVRVHEKLESRLYLNATYKSEEFRKAYIRKYGESYALGPERVEALLARELEQAEKYNEVFFTAYTPDASVNDFDRRDSVWQVYLEDGSGNRSRPISISRVEGTEAFIREFFPYFDLWSRAYLVQFPRYSEEGTEMPGPDGTLKLVVTGVMGRGEIAWRTGE
;
A
#
# COMPACT_ATOMS: atom_id res chain seq x y z
N MET A 1 -66.84 15.33 15.53
CA MET A 1 -66.89 16.78 15.82
C MET A 1 -65.93 17.46 14.86
N LEU A 2 -66.41 18.01 13.73
CA LEU A 2 -66.83 19.44 13.58
C LEU A 2 -65.59 20.36 13.73
N THR A 3 -65.17 21.19 12.76
CA THR A 3 -65.96 22.02 11.85
C THR A 3 -65.10 22.58 10.69
N ARG A 4 -65.76 22.86 9.56
CA ARG A 4 -65.35 23.63 8.37
C ARG A 4 -65.04 25.11 8.67
N VAL A 5 -64.46 25.81 7.67
CA VAL A 5 -64.96 27.04 6.96
C VAL A 5 -63.74 27.80 6.37
N LEU A 6 -63.41 27.75 5.07
CA LEU A 6 -63.89 28.55 3.92
C LEU A 6 -63.97 30.08 4.13
N ASN A 7 -63.21 30.89 3.36
CA ASN A 7 -63.70 31.59 2.16
C ASN A 7 -62.96 32.92 1.83
N LYS A 8 -62.52 33.00 0.56
CA LYS A 8 -62.46 34.13 -0.41
C LYS A 8 -61.98 35.54 -0.04
N GLY A 9 -61.07 36.02 -0.89
CA GLY A 9 -60.99 37.41 -1.35
C GLY A 9 -60.34 37.51 -2.73
N ILE A 10 -61.15 37.66 -3.78
CA ILE A 10 -60.75 37.89 -5.17
C ILE A 10 -60.63 39.39 -5.41
N ALA A 11 -59.57 39.85 -6.07
CA ALA A 11 -59.61 41.09 -6.84
C ALA A 11 -58.76 40.98 -8.12
N ARG A 12 -59.47 40.95 -9.26
CA ARG A 12 -58.94 41.12 -10.63
C ARG A 12 -58.51 42.57 -10.86
N ARG A 13 -57.42 42.78 -11.61
CA ARG A 13 -57.36 43.91 -12.55
C ARG A 13 -56.65 43.53 -13.85
N LYS A 14 -57.32 43.91 -14.94
CA LYS A 14 -56.96 43.90 -16.37
C LYS A 14 -55.58 44.56 -16.56
N GLY A 15 -54.66 44.15 -17.43
CA GLY A 15 -54.77 43.68 -18.80
C GLY A 15 -54.22 44.78 -19.73
N ARG A 16 -53.09 44.56 -20.41
CA ARG A 16 -52.74 45.14 -21.73
C ARG A 16 -51.44 44.53 -22.27
N ALA A 17 -51.46 44.25 -23.56
CA ALA A 17 -50.48 43.51 -24.35
C ALA A 17 -49.53 44.45 -25.14
N PHE A 18 -48.61 43.82 -25.89
CA PHE A 18 -47.62 44.37 -26.86
C PHE A 18 -46.39 45.04 -26.21
N SER A 19 -45.14 44.86 -26.66
CA SER A 19 -44.61 44.35 -27.93
C SER A 19 -43.13 43.93 -27.75
N SER A 20 -42.65 43.07 -28.64
CA SER A 20 -41.25 42.69 -28.86
C SER A 20 -40.34 43.89 -29.20
N VAL A 21 -39.07 43.87 -28.75
CA VAL A 21 -37.82 44.07 -29.54
C VAL A 21 -36.63 44.46 -28.63
N ILE A 22 -35.70 43.53 -28.48
CA ILE A 22 -34.22 43.63 -28.60
C ILE A 22 -33.50 44.81 -27.91
N CYS A 23 -32.58 44.53 -26.97
CA CYS A 23 -31.11 44.61 -27.15
C CYS A 23 -30.35 44.75 -25.82
N MET A 24 -29.43 43.81 -25.57
CA MET A 24 -28.10 43.97 -24.96
C MET A 24 -27.89 44.61 -23.56
N LEU A 25 -27.03 43.92 -22.78
CA LEU A 25 -26.35 44.32 -21.53
C LEU A 25 -27.22 44.14 -20.28
N THR A 26 -27.03 43.14 -19.41
CA THR A 26 -25.79 42.74 -18.72
C THR A 26 -25.90 41.28 -18.25
N LEU A 27 -25.26 40.36 -18.98
CA LEU A 27 -25.14 38.95 -18.61
C LEU A 27 -23.70 38.70 -18.14
N SER A 28 -23.36 39.10 -16.91
CA SER A 28 -22.01 38.88 -16.39
C SER A 28 -21.97 38.88 -14.86
N ALA A 29 -22.66 37.93 -14.24
CA ALA A 29 -22.38 37.50 -12.88
C ALA A 29 -22.99 36.11 -12.70
N LEU A 30 -22.19 35.05 -12.89
CA LEU A 30 -22.36 33.67 -12.36
C LEU A 30 -21.51 32.69 -13.19
N LEU A 31 -20.18 32.88 -13.24
CA LEU A 31 -19.23 31.85 -13.69
C LEU A 31 -17.95 31.92 -12.86
N PHE A 32 -18.09 31.74 -11.54
CA PHE A 32 -17.00 31.29 -10.67
C PHE A 32 -17.48 30.07 -9.89
N GLN A 33 -17.96 29.04 -10.60
CA GLN A 33 -17.91 27.69 -10.05
C GLN A 33 -16.47 27.22 -10.19
N GLY A 34 -15.65 27.55 -9.19
CA GLY A 34 -14.37 26.88 -9.00
C GLY A 34 -14.65 25.38 -8.92
N CYS A 35 -14.10 24.60 -9.86
CA CYS A 35 -14.03 23.16 -9.72
C CYS A 35 -13.21 22.88 -8.45
N ALA A 36 -13.89 22.66 -7.32
CA ALA A 36 -13.28 22.01 -6.18
C ALA A 36 -12.91 20.60 -6.65
N LYS A 37 -11.68 20.44 -7.12
CA LYS A 37 -11.10 19.14 -7.44
C LYS A 37 -11.10 18.38 -6.12
N GLY A 38 -12.05 17.46 -5.96
CA GLY A 38 -12.08 16.56 -4.80
C GLY A 38 -10.74 15.85 -4.65
N PRO A 39 -10.43 15.30 -3.46
CA PRO A 39 -9.20 14.55 -3.26
C PRO A 39 -9.04 13.52 -4.38
N ALA A 40 -7.82 13.42 -4.92
CA ALA A 40 -7.53 12.44 -5.96
C ALA A 40 -7.90 11.04 -5.45
N PRO A 41 -8.48 10.18 -6.29
CA PRO A 41 -8.82 8.82 -5.88
C PRO A 41 -7.54 8.08 -5.44
N GLU A 42 -7.66 7.33 -4.35
CA GLU A 42 -6.59 6.47 -3.85
C GLU A 42 -6.11 5.49 -4.94
N PRO A 43 -4.79 5.23 -5.05
CA PRO A 43 -4.28 4.34 -6.09
C PRO A 43 -4.81 2.90 -5.92
N PRO A 44 -5.06 2.16 -7.02
CA PRO A 44 -5.41 0.74 -6.97
C PRO A 44 -4.33 -0.09 -6.28
N TYR A 45 -4.73 -1.15 -5.57
CA TYR A 45 -3.81 -2.01 -4.81
C TYR A 45 -2.59 -2.47 -5.61
N HIS A 46 -2.78 -2.98 -6.84
CA HIS A 46 -1.67 -3.50 -7.65
C HIS A 46 -0.63 -2.42 -7.96
N LYS A 47 -1.02 -1.16 -8.18
CA LYS A 47 -0.07 -0.07 -8.43
C LYS A 47 0.79 0.21 -7.20
N VAL A 48 0.18 0.16 -6.01
CA VAL A 48 0.89 0.33 -4.74
C VAL A 48 1.80 -0.87 -4.47
N LEU A 49 1.30 -2.09 -4.71
CA LEU A 49 2.10 -3.30 -4.62
C LEU A 49 3.32 -3.21 -5.54
N ASP A 50 3.15 -2.89 -6.82
CA ASP A 50 4.24 -2.80 -7.79
C ASP A 50 5.29 -1.77 -7.39
N ARG A 51 4.87 -0.60 -6.88
CA ARG A 51 5.79 0.43 -6.36
C ARG A 51 6.64 -0.08 -5.20
N TRP A 52 6.02 -0.82 -4.29
CA TRP A 52 6.67 -1.29 -3.06
C TRP A 52 7.23 -2.69 -3.18
N SER A 53 7.25 -3.27 -4.38
CA SER A 53 7.78 -4.61 -4.64
C SER A 53 8.94 -4.58 -5.61
N GLY A 54 9.87 -5.50 -5.42
CA GLY A 54 10.98 -5.72 -6.33
C GLY A 54 11.45 -7.17 -6.28
N GLY A 55 12.33 -7.53 -7.20
CA GLY A 55 12.85 -8.89 -7.28
C GLY A 55 14.33 -8.91 -7.63
N VAL A 56 15.04 -9.92 -7.11
CA VAL A 56 16.45 -10.17 -7.39
C VAL A 56 16.69 -11.64 -7.68
N ARG A 57 17.62 -11.91 -8.59
CA ARG A 57 18.17 -13.26 -8.84
C ARG A 57 19.62 -13.28 -8.41
N VAL A 58 19.96 -14.20 -7.52
CA VAL A 58 21.35 -14.44 -7.12
C VAL A 58 21.89 -15.59 -7.95
N HIS A 59 23.02 -15.35 -8.59
CA HIS A 59 23.70 -16.32 -9.43
C HIS A 59 25.09 -16.62 -8.85
N GLU A 60 25.51 -17.87 -8.94
CA GLU A 60 26.88 -18.29 -8.75
C GLU A 60 27.38 -18.88 -10.07
N LYS A 61 28.35 -18.21 -10.70
CA LYS A 61 28.78 -18.52 -12.08
C LYS A 61 27.59 -18.49 -13.05
N LEU A 62 27.17 -19.66 -13.56
CA LEU A 62 26.04 -19.82 -14.50
C LEU A 62 24.81 -20.46 -13.83
N GLU A 63 24.85 -20.72 -12.52
CA GLU A 63 23.76 -21.35 -11.79
C GLU A 63 22.97 -20.32 -10.97
N SER A 64 21.66 -20.28 -11.17
CA SER A 64 20.77 -19.52 -10.28
C SER A 64 20.70 -20.20 -8.92
N ARG A 65 20.99 -19.45 -7.86
CA ARG A 65 20.99 -19.93 -6.47
C ARG A 65 19.73 -19.53 -5.71
N LEU A 66 19.20 -18.35 -6.01
CA LEU A 66 18.03 -17.77 -5.35
C LEU A 66 17.26 -16.87 -6.31
N TYR A 67 15.94 -17.00 -6.32
CA TYR A 67 15.03 -15.97 -6.84
C TYR A 67 14.23 -15.43 -5.65
N LEU A 68 14.32 -14.13 -5.39
CA LEU A 68 13.65 -13.50 -4.26
C LEU A 68 12.83 -12.31 -4.76
N ASN A 69 11.54 -12.28 -4.44
CA ASN A 69 10.67 -11.12 -4.62
C ASN A 69 10.25 -10.62 -3.26
N ALA A 70 10.25 -9.30 -3.04
CA ALA A 70 9.94 -8.72 -1.74
C ALA A 70 9.07 -7.49 -1.88
N THR A 71 8.19 -7.28 -0.91
CA THR A 71 7.39 -6.07 -0.72
C THR A 71 7.73 -5.44 0.63
N TYR A 72 8.18 -4.19 0.62
CA TYR A 72 8.30 -3.41 1.86
C TYR A 72 6.91 -2.94 2.31
N LYS A 73 6.52 -3.24 3.56
CA LYS A 73 5.22 -2.87 4.11
C LYS A 73 5.21 -1.41 4.58
N SER A 74 5.34 -0.48 3.61
CA SER A 74 5.18 0.96 3.83
C SER A 74 3.78 1.30 4.35
N GLU A 75 3.60 2.49 4.91
CA GLU A 75 2.29 2.98 5.32
C GLU A 75 1.28 2.99 4.14
N GLU A 76 1.72 3.46 2.97
CA GLU A 76 0.92 3.45 1.74
C GLU A 76 0.50 2.02 1.37
N PHE A 77 1.43 1.08 1.40
CA PHE A 77 1.15 -0.32 1.13
C PHE A 77 0.15 -0.92 2.13
N ARG A 78 0.31 -0.65 3.43
CA ARG A 78 -0.60 -1.15 4.47
C ARG A 78 -2.02 -0.65 4.28
N LYS A 79 -2.20 0.64 3.98
CA LYS A 79 -3.51 1.22 3.65
C LYS A 79 -4.14 0.54 2.44
N ALA A 80 -3.38 0.36 1.36
CA ALA A 80 -3.86 -0.30 0.16
C ALA A 80 -4.19 -1.79 0.38
N TYR A 81 -3.36 -2.48 1.15
CA TYR A 81 -3.55 -3.89 1.52
C TYR A 81 -4.81 -4.10 2.34
N ILE A 82 -5.00 -3.31 3.41
CA ILE A 82 -6.19 -3.42 4.28
C ILE A 82 -7.48 -3.03 3.53
N ARG A 83 -7.42 -2.04 2.64
CA ARG A 83 -8.56 -1.71 1.75
C ARG A 83 -8.93 -2.90 0.86
N LYS A 84 -7.96 -3.46 0.12
CA LYS A 84 -8.20 -4.65 -0.72
C LYS A 84 -8.72 -5.83 0.10
N TYR A 85 -8.16 -6.05 1.29
CA TYR A 85 -8.59 -7.12 2.18
C TYR A 85 -10.05 -6.90 2.64
N GLY A 86 -10.40 -5.69 3.06
CA GLY A 86 -11.75 -5.32 3.44
C GLY A 86 -12.77 -5.53 2.31
N GLU A 87 -12.42 -5.13 1.10
CA GLU A 87 -13.24 -5.34 -0.11
C GLU A 87 -13.41 -6.84 -0.42
N SER A 88 -12.32 -7.62 -0.41
CA SER A 88 -12.33 -9.05 -0.75
C SER A 88 -13.16 -9.89 0.22
N TYR A 89 -13.19 -9.50 1.50
CA TYR A 89 -13.93 -10.19 2.56
C TYR A 89 -15.23 -9.48 2.98
N ALA A 90 -15.64 -8.44 2.25
CA ALA A 90 -16.83 -7.63 2.54
C ALA A 90 -16.92 -7.18 4.02
N LEU A 91 -15.80 -6.70 4.57
CA LEU A 91 -15.73 -6.28 5.97
C LEU A 91 -16.43 -4.93 6.19
N GLY A 92 -17.07 -4.78 7.35
CA GLY A 92 -17.62 -3.50 7.77
C GLY A 92 -16.54 -2.45 8.09
N PRO A 93 -16.87 -1.15 8.01
CA PRO A 93 -15.90 -0.06 8.13
C PRO A 93 -15.14 -0.06 9.46
N GLU A 94 -15.82 -0.33 10.58
CA GLU A 94 -15.18 -0.41 11.91
C GLU A 94 -14.09 -1.49 11.98
N ARG A 95 -14.31 -2.63 11.30
CA ARG A 95 -13.33 -3.73 11.28
C ARG A 95 -12.13 -3.37 10.42
N VAL A 96 -12.36 -2.69 9.30
CA VAL A 96 -11.29 -2.19 8.41
C VAL A 96 -10.42 -1.18 9.15
N GLU A 97 -11.02 -0.21 9.84
CA GLU A 97 -10.29 0.75 10.69
C GLU A 97 -9.48 0.06 11.79
N ALA A 98 -10.07 -0.89 12.50
CA ALA A 98 -9.37 -1.62 13.56
C ALA A 98 -8.18 -2.43 13.03
N LEU A 99 -8.28 -3.01 11.83
CA LEU A 99 -7.18 -3.72 11.19
C LEU A 99 -6.09 -2.75 10.72
N LEU A 100 -6.47 -1.62 10.12
CA LEU A 100 -5.50 -0.61 9.69
C LEU A 100 -4.75 -0.02 10.88
N ALA A 101 -5.44 0.33 11.96
CA ALA A 101 -4.81 0.86 13.17
C ALA A 101 -3.74 -0.10 13.73
N ARG A 102 -4.03 -1.41 13.75
CA ARG A 102 -3.05 -2.43 14.16
C ARG A 102 -1.85 -2.50 13.23
N GLU A 103 -2.06 -2.45 11.92
CA GLU A 103 -0.96 -2.44 10.94
C GLU A 103 -0.07 -1.20 11.08
N LEU A 104 -0.66 -0.04 11.37
CA LEU A 104 0.09 1.20 11.60
C LEU A 104 0.87 1.16 12.92
N GLU A 105 0.28 0.62 13.99
CA GLU A 105 0.99 0.40 15.27
C GLU A 105 2.20 -0.54 15.10
N GLN A 106 2.10 -1.55 14.22
CA GLN A 106 3.25 -2.39 13.89
C GLN A 106 4.32 -1.61 13.11
N ALA A 107 3.92 -0.73 12.19
CA ALA A 107 4.84 0.10 11.41
C ALA A 107 5.65 1.08 12.28
N GLU A 108 5.08 1.53 13.41
CA GLU A 108 5.80 2.36 14.40
C GLU A 108 6.91 1.57 15.12
N LYS A 109 6.76 0.25 15.25
CA LYS A 109 7.68 -0.61 16.02
C LYS A 109 8.72 -1.29 15.14
N TYR A 110 8.36 -1.64 13.91
CA TYR A 110 9.18 -2.48 13.04
C TYR A 110 9.12 -2.02 11.59
N ASN A 111 10.26 -2.17 10.92
CA ASN A 111 10.31 -2.21 9.47
C ASN A 111 10.00 -3.64 9.03
N GLU A 112 8.91 -3.85 8.30
CA GLU A 112 8.46 -5.18 7.89
C GLU A 112 8.58 -5.37 6.38
N VAL A 113 9.09 -6.52 5.97
CA VAL A 113 9.17 -6.92 4.56
C VAL A 113 8.54 -8.30 4.42
N PHE A 114 7.57 -8.41 3.51
CA PHE A 114 7.09 -9.71 3.05
C PHE A 114 7.95 -10.12 1.85
N PHE A 115 8.45 -11.36 1.81
CA PHE A 115 9.18 -11.84 0.64
C PHE A 115 8.89 -13.30 0.31
N THR A 116 9.04 -13.64 -0.95
CA THR A 116 8.99 -15.00 -1.46
C THR A 116 10.36 -15.38 -1.97
N ALA A 117 10.85 -16.55 -1.58
CA ALA A 117 12.13 -17.06 -2.03
C ALA A 117 11.95 -18.42 -2.70
N TYR A 118 12.59 -18.61 -3.84
CA TYR A 118 12.81 -19.90 -4.49
C TYR A 118 14.30 -20.19 -4.52
N THR A 119 14.69 -21.41 -4.13
CA THR A 119 16.01 -21.96 -4.34
C THR A 119 15.87 -23.31 -5.06
N PRO A 120 16.76 -23.68 -6.00
CA PRO A 120 16.68 -24.98 -6.66
C PRO A 120 16.76 -26.17 -5.72
N ASP A 121 17.54 -26.04 -4.65
CA ASP A 121 17.53 -26.97 -3.52
C ASP A 121 16.61 -26.41 -2.42
N ALA A 122 15.45 -27.03 -2.23
CA ALA A 122 14.47 -26.60 -1.24
C ALA A 122 14.92 -26.78 0.22
N SER A 123 15.99 -27.55 0.48
CA SER A 123 16.56 -27.73 1.82
C SER A 123 17.21 -26.45 2.34
N VAL A 124 17.77 -25.63 1.44
CA VAL A 124 18.39 -24.33 1.76
C VAL A 124 17.45 -23.14 1.57
N ASN A 125 16.17 -23.38 1.28
CA ASN A 125 15.13 -22.35 1.35
C ASN A 125 14.62 -22.22 2.77
N ASP A 126 15.48 -21.88 3.72
CA ASP A 126 15.19 -22.02 5.15
C ASP A 126 15.52 -20.75 5.93
N PHE A 127 15.18 -19.58 5.36
CA PHE A 127 15.43 -18.25 5.92
C PHE A 127 14.92 -18.05 7.37
N ASP A 128 13.95 -18.86 7.80
CA ASP A 128 13.41 -18.88 9.17
C ASP A 128 14.33 -19.58 10.19
N ARG A 129 15.37 -20.28 9.73
CA ARG A 129 16.34 -20.98 10.57
C ARG A 129 17.53 -20.10 10.91
N ARG A 130 17.98 -20.19 12.18
CA ARG A 130 19.17 -19.47 12.67
C ARG A 130 20.46 -19.88 11.96
N ASP A 131 20.55 -21.13 11.52
CA ASP A 131 21.68 -21.74 10.83
C ASP A 131 21.53 -21.73 9.30
N SER A 132 20.59 -20.95 8.76
CA SER A 132 20.41 -20.84 7.31
C SER A 132 21.69 -20.35 6.63
N VAL A 133 21.94 -20.88 5.43
CA VAL A 133 23.02 -20.43 4.55
C VAL A 133 22.79 -19.02 4.02
N TRP A 134 21.56 -18.50 4.16
CA TRP A 134 21.16 -17.16 3.79
C TRP A 134 21.02 -16.26 5.01
N GLN A 135 21.41 -15.00 4.83
CA GLN A 135 21.26 -13.92 5.79
C GLN A 135 20.57 -12.76 5.09
N VAL A 136 19.70 -12.07 5.83
CA VAL A 136 18.95 -10.92 5.32
C VAL A 136 19.27 -9.72 6.18
N TYR A 137 19.48 -8.56 5.56
CA TYR A 137 19.71 -7.29 6.23
C TYR A 137 18.85 -6.20 5.60
N LEU A 138 18.58 -5.17 6.39
CA LEU A 138 18.02 -3.91 5.90
C LEU A 138 19.12 -2.85 5.94
N GLU A 139 19.35 -2.15 4.83
CA GLU A 139 20.34 -1.08 4.71
C GLU A 139 19.68 0.22 4.25
N ASP A 140 20.20 1.38 4.66
CA ASP A 140 19.79 2.68 4.12
C ASP A 140 20.70 3.12 2.95
N GLY A 141 20.49 4.32 2.42
CA GLY A 141 21.34 4.86 1.36
C GLY A 141 22.77 5.19 1.80
N SER A 142 23.02 5.34 3.10
CA SER A 142 24.35 5.59 3.68
C SER A 142 25.11 4.31 4.03
N GLY A 143 24.45 3.15 3.94
CA GLY A 143 25.01 1.84 4.28
C GLY A 143 24.86 1.46 5.75
N ASN A 144 24.11 2.22 6.56
CA ASN A 144 23.77 1.81 7.92
C ASN A 144 22.93 0.54 7.86
N ARG A 145 23.26 -0.44 8.70
CA ARG A 145 22.70 -1.79 8.58
C ARG A 145 21.85 -2.15 9.79
N SER A 146 20.77 -2.89 9.54
CA SER A 146 19.89 -3.44 10.56
C SER A 146 19.71 -4.94 10.36
N ARG A 147 19.90 -5.71 11.44
CA ARG A 147 19.65 -7.16 11.50
C ARG A 147 18.18 -7.45 11.79
N PRO A 148 17.64 -8.56 11.27
CA PRO A 148 16.26 -8.95 11.54
C PRO A 148 16.11 -9.34 13.01
N ILE A 149 14.99 -8.93 13.61
CA ILE A 149 14.53 -9.41 14.93
C ILE A 149 13.92 -10.80 14.77
N SER A 150 13.17 -10.99 13.69
CA SER A 150 12.47 -12.23 13.40
C SER A 150 12.36 -12.44 11.88
N ILE A 151 12.47 -13.70 11.46
CA ILE A 151 12.04 -14.16 10.14
C ILE A 151 11.10 -15.33 10.40
N SER A 152 9.85 -15.21 9.98
CA SER A 152 8.85 -16.26 10.13
C SER A 152 8.33 -16.68 8.77
N ARG A 153 7.99 -17.97 8.64
CA ARG A 153 7.23 -18.44 7.48
C ARG A 153 5.82 -17.89 7.56
N VAL A 154 5.31 -17.45 6.41
CA VAL A 154 3.93 -17.00 6.30
C VAL A 154 3.04 -18.23 6.20
N GLU A 155 2.19 -18.41 7.20
CA GLU A 155 1.15 -19.43 7.21
C GLU A 155 -0.07 -18.90 6.44
N GLY A 156 -0.64 -19.74 5.57
CA GLY A 156 -1.80 -19.37 4.77
C GLY A 156 -2.01 -20.33 3.62
N THR A 157 -3.20 -20.31 3.01
CA THR A 157 -3.41 -21.04 1.77
C THR A 157 -2.66 -20.35 0.63
N GLU A 158 -2.14 -21.13 -0.32
CA GLU A 158 -1.47 -20.54 -1.48
C GLU A 158 -2.39 -19.59 -2.26
N ALA A 159 -3.68 -19.93 -2.35
CA ALA A 159 -4.68 -19.07 -2.99
C ALA A 159 -4.76 -17.69 -2.32
N PHE A 160 -4.75 -17.66 -0.98
CA PHE A 160 -4.71 -16.41 -0.23
C PHE A 160 -3.43 -15.62 -0.54
N ILE A 161 -2.27 -16.28 -0.46
CA ILE A 161 -0.99 -15.59 -0.69
C ILE A 161 -0.93 -15.02 -2.12
N ARG A 162 -1.34 -15.78 -3.14
CA ARG A 162 -1.34 -15.32 -4.55
C ARG A 162 -2.31 -14.18 -4.82
N GLU A 163 -3.46 -14.15 -4.13
CA GLU A 163 -4.43 -13.07 -4.30
C GLU A 163 -3.82 -11.72 -3.92
N PHE A 164 -3.06 -11.65 -2.85
CA PHE A 164 -2.41 -10.41 -2.40
C PHE A 164 -1.01 -10.24 -3.00
N PHE A 165 -0.24 -11.30 -3.15
CA PHE A 165 1.13 -11.29 -3.66
C PHE A 165 1.25 -12.19 -4.90
N PRO A 166 0.81 -11.74 -6.09
CA PRO A 166 0.72 -12.56 -7.30
C PRO A 166 2.07 -13.07 -7.83
N TYR A 167 3.19 -12.51 -7.37
CA TYR A 167 4.53 -13.03 -7.67
C TYR A 167 4.89 -14.30 -6.87
N PHE A 168 4.07 -14.73 -5.92
CA PHE A 168 4.24 -16.00 -5.22
C PHE A 168 3.96 -17.17 -6.17
N ASP A 169 4.88 -18.13 -6.25
CA ASP A 169 4.78 -19.33 -7.09
C ASP A 169 4.78 -20.64 -6.28
N LEU A 170 4.56 -21.77 -6.96
CA LEU A 170 4.41 -23.10 -6.32
C LEU A 170 5.73 -23.64 -5.74
N TRP A 171 6.85 -23.05 -6.13
CA TRP A 171 8.18 -23.51 -5.76
C TRP A 171 8.82 -22.61 -4.71
N SER A 172 8.19 -21.47 -4.43
CA SER A 172 8.63 -20.49 -3.46
C SER A 172 8.08 -20.77 -2.07
N ARG A 173 8.82 -20.32 -1.07
CA ARG A 173 8.34 -20.16 0.30
C ARG A 173 8.13 -18.69 0.58
N ALA A 174 7.09 -18.35 1.34
CA ALA A 174 6.78 -16.99 1.74
C ALA A 174 7.22 -16.74 3.19
N TYR A 175 7.79 -15.57 3.43
CA TYR A 175 8.34 -15.15 4.70
C TYR A 175 7.91 -13.73 5.05
N LEU A 176 7.81 -13.46 6.34
CA LEU A 176 7.72 -12.13 6.90
C LEU A 176 8.98 -11.90 7.74
N VAL A 177 9.71 -10.83 7.43
CA VAL A 177 10.86 -10.41 8.23
C VAL A 177 10.55 -9.08 8.89
N GLN A 178 10.93 -8.97 10.17
CA GLN A 178 10.82 -7.76 10.96
C GLN A 178 12.21 -7.26 11.33
N PHE A 179 12.47 -5.99 11.06
CA PHE A 179 13.68 -5.27 11.44
C PHE A 179 13.33 -4.19 12.46
N PRO A 180 14.26 -3.81 13.36
CA PRO A 180 14.06 -2.67 14.22
C PRO A 180 13.93 -1.37 13.41
N ARG A 181 13.35 -0.34 14.03
CA ARG A 181 13.29 1.01 13.46
C ARG A 181 14.64 1.70 13.37
N TYR A 182 15.65 1.19 14.05
CA TYR A 182 17.00 1.76 14.08
C TYR A 182 18.03 0.76 13.54
N SER A 183 19.08 1.27 12.93
CA SER A 183 20.26 0.51 12.53
C SER A 183 21.09 0.12 13.76
N GLU A 184 22.12 -0.70 13.54
CA GLU A 184 23.08 -1.07 14.59
C GLU A 184 23.87 0.13 15.12
N GLU A 185 24.03 1.15 14.29
CA GLU A 185 24.66 2.44 14.61
C GLU A 185 23.69 3.43 15.29
N GLY A 186 22.43 3.04 15.50
CA GLY A 186 21.40 3.88 16.14
C GLY A 186 20.72 4.88 15.20
N THR A 187 20.90 4.76 13.89
CA THR A 187 20.25 5.63 12.89
C THR A 187 18.84 5.13 12.60
N GLU A 188 17.83 6.01 12.58
CA GLU A 188 16.47 5.60 12.19
C GLU A 188 16.44 5.15 10.72
N MET A 189 15.70 4.07 10.45
CA MET A 189 15.58 3.41 9.16
C MET A 189 14.14 3.51 8.65
N PRO A 190 13.90 3.96 7.40
CA PRO A 190 14.88 4.47 6.42
C PRO A 190 15.56 5.76 6.87
N GLY A 191 16.81 5.96 6.43
CA GLY A 191 17.57 7.17 6.70
C GLY A 191 17.02 8.42 5.98
N PRO A 192 17.66 9.58 6.15
CA PRO A 192 17.15 10.87 5.64
C PRO A 192 16.95 10.95 4.13
N ASP A 193 17.65 10.12 3.35
CA ASP A 193 17.54 10.07 1.90
C ASP A 193 16.34 9.26 1.40
N GLY A 194 15.63 8.61 2.33
CA GLY A 194 14.47 7.77 2.09
C GLY A 194 14.81 6.44 1.43
N THR A 195 16.08 6.10 1.22
CA THR A 195 16.44 4.84 0.56
C THR A 195 16.39 3.69 1.55
N LEU A 196 15.79 2.58 1.14
CA LEU A 196 15.78 1.33 1.89
C LEU A 196 16.17 0.18 0.98
N LYS A 197 17.13 -0.65 1.40
CA LYS A 197 17.60 -1.81 0.65
C LYS A 197 17.43 -3.07 1.47
N LEU A 198 16.68 -4.03 0.95
CA LEU A 198 16.74 -5.40 1.43
C LEU A 198 17.94 -6.09 0.79
N VAL A 199 18.87 -6.53 1.62
CA VAL A 199 20.06 -7.25 1.21
C VAL A 199 19.92 -8.71 1.60
N VAL A 200 20.06 -9.61 0.62
CA VAL A 200 20.17 -11.05 0.86
C VAL A 200 21.58 -11.51 0.51
N THR A 201 22.22 -12.25 1.41
CA THR A 201 23.61 -12.68 1.24
C THR A 201 23.84 -14.04 1.87
N GLY A 202 24.79 -14.81 1.36
CA GLY A 202 25.15 -16.12 1.88
C GLY A 202 26.36 -16.68 1.18
N VAL A 203 26.75 -17.91 1.53
CA VAL A 203 27.85 -18.61 0.84
C VAL A 203 27.58 -18.83 -0.66
N MET A 204 26.30 -18.79 -1.05
CA MET A 204 25.83 -18.98 -2.43
C MET A 204 25.72 -17.67 -3.23
N GLY A 205 26.01 -16.51 -2.64
CA GLY A 205 26.02 -15.22 -3.33
C GLY A 205 25.28 -14.10 -2.60
N ARG A 206 25.11 -12.97 -3.29
CA ARG A 206 24.49 -11.74 -2.77
C ARG A 206 23.51 -11.15 -3.78
N GLY A 207 22.42 -10.58 -3.29
CA GLY A 207 21.46 -9.79 -4.06
C GLY A 207 20.87 -8.66 -3.20
N GLU A 208 20.32 -7.65 -3.87
CA GLU A 208 19.69 -6.50 -3.22
C GLU A 208 18.41 -6.08 -3.95
N ILE A 209 17.44 -5.58 -3.19
CA ILE A 209 16.21 -4.96 -3.67
C ILE A 209 16.11 -3.60 -2.97
N ALA A 210 15.90 -2.52 -3.72
CA ALA A 210 15.84 -1.18 -3.18
C ALA A 210 14.47 -0.53 -3.39
N TRP A 211 14.03 0.24 -2.39
CA TRP A 211 12.85 1.10 -2.43
C TRP A 211 13.21 2.51 -1.99
N ARG A 212 12.35 3.47 -2.32
CA ARG A 212 12.46 4.86 -1.89
C ARG A 212 11.20 5.29 -1.15
N THR A 213 11.36 5.73 0.09
CA THR A 213 10.31 6.29 0.94
C THR A 213 10.33 7.80 0.85
N GLY A 214 9.17 8.40 0.54
CA GLY A 214 9.06 9.84 0.30
C GLY A 214 9.26 10.20 -1.18
N GLU A 215 8.15 10.56 -1.83
CA GLU A 215 8.10 11.49 -2.97
C GLU A 215 7.53 12.82 -2.49
#